data_AF-A0A956LTP7-F1
#
_entry.id   AF-A0A956LTP7-F1
#
_cell.length_a   1.000
_cell.length_b   1.000
_cell.length_c   1.000
_cell.angle_alpha   90.00
_cell.angle_beta   90.00
_cell.angle_gamma   90.00
#
_symmetry.space_group_name_H-M   'P 1'
#
loop_
_entity.id
_entity.type
_entity.pdbx_description
1 polymer ?
#
loop_
_entity_poly.entity_id
_entity_poly.type
_entity_poly.pdbx_seq_one_letter_code
_entity_poly.pdbx_strand_id
1 'polypeptide(L)'
;MTGPGEGIIFGPVHFRAENTLMRRLVPLALVATLAACPTYDSLPYVSSQDGLMDADAFAAYGPQQAIAVAIGREFAEADAARATEYAKKFPQVTSVEADSLGHRLVVTFADHWSTQVVPITDGKSGDETAGLPK
;
A
#
# COMPACT_ATOMS: atom_id res chain seq x y z
N MET A 1 -86.57 -20.18 13.40
CA MET A 1 -87.37 -19.13 12.75
C MET A 1 -86.41 -18.10 12.14
N THR A 2 -86.62 -17.80 10.86
CA THR A 2 -86.28 -16.54 10.13
C THR A 2 -84.80 -16.10 10.00
N GLY A 3 -84.28 -16.08 8.75
CA GLY A 3 -83.28 -15.08 8.30
C GLY A 3 -83.94 -13.71 8.05
N PRO A 4 -83.40 -12.75 7.25
CA PRO A 4 -82.12 -12.65 6.50
C PRO A 4 -81.38 -11.30 6.74
N GLY A 5 -80.29 -10.99 6.00
CA GLY A 5 -79.93 -9.58 5.67
C GLY A 5 -78.47 -9.10 5.85
N GLU A 6 -77.81 -8.90 4.71
CA GLU A 6 -76.80 -7.87 4.29
C GLU A 6 -75.81 -7.19 5.27
N GLY A 7 -74.56 -7.03 4.79
CA GLY A 7 -73.58 -6.07 5.33
C GLY A 7 -72.14 -6.21 4.80
N ILE A 8 -71.84 -5.57 3.66
CA ILE A 8 -70.49 -5.25 3.14
C ILE A 8 -69.85 -4.23 4.14
N ILE A 9 -68.56 -4.14 4.49
CA ILE A 9 -67.35 -3.67 3.76
C ILE A 9 -66.14 -3.79 4.72
N PHE A 10 -64.96 -4.21 4.23
CA PHE A 10 -63.64 -3.55 4.34
C PHE A 10 -62.45 -4.54 4.24
N GLY A 11 -61.89 -4.62 3.03
CA GLY A 11 -60.45 -4.67 2.77
C GLY A 11 -59.73 -6.02 2.86
N PRO A 12 -59.15 -6.52 1.75
CA PRO A 12 -58.13 -7.54 1.84
C PRO A 12 -56.75 -6.88 1.98
N VAL A 13 -56.08 -7.08 3.11
CA VAL A 13 -54.62 -6.85 3.19
C VAL A 13 -53.95 -7.97 2.43
N HIS A 14 -53.78 -7.78 1.11
CA HIS A 14 -52.89 -8.60 0.30
C HIS A 14 -51.45 -8.19 0.63
N PHE A 15 -50.82 -8.89 1.56
CA PHE A 15 -49.35 -8.96 1.61
C PHE A 15 -48.94 -10.30 0.98
N ARG A 16 -49.04 -10.37 -0.35
CA ARG A 16 -48.52 -11.52 -1.11
C ARG A 16 -47.06 -11.24 -1.43
N ALA A 17 -46.22 -12.13 -0.92
CA ALA A 17 -44.79 -12.15 -1.11
C ALA A 17 -44.40 -12.24 -2.60
N GLU A 18 -43.63 -11.27 -3.07
CA GLU A 18 -42.86 -11.37 -4.31
C GLU A 18 -41.40 -10.90 -4.07
N ASN A 19 -40.76 -11.42 -3.02
CA ASN A 19 -39.39 -11.05 -2.62
C ASN A 19 -38.30 -12.03 -3.10
N THR A 20 -38.55 -12.83 -4.14
CA THR A 20 -37.54 -13.76 -4.66
C THR A 20 -36.60 -13.10 -5.66
N LEU A 21 -37.08 -12.09 -6.41
CA LEU A 21 -36.27 -11.40 -7.41
C LEU A 21 -35.25 -10.46 -6.76
N MET A 22 -35.69 -9.66 -5.78
CA MET A 22 -34.85 -8.64 -5.12
C MET A 22 -33.73 -9.27 -4.28
N ARG A 23 -33.99 -10.42 -3.65
CA ARG A 23 -32.98 -11.16 -2.85
C ARG A 23 -31.88 -11.82 -3.69
N ARG A 24 -32.14 -12.08 -4.98
CA ARG A 24 -31.14 -12.59 -5.93
C ARG A 24 -30.28 -11.49 -6.55
N LEU A 25 -30.72 -10.24 -6.49
CA LEU A 25 -29.97 -9.09 -6.99
C LEU A 25 -28.96 -8.56 -5.96
N VAL A 26 -29.17 -8.80 -4.67
CA VAL A 26 -28.24 -8.43 -3.58
C VAL A 26 -26.82 -9.00 -3.79
N PRO A 27 -26.61 -10.31 -4.07
CA PRO A 27 -25.27 -10.82 -4.31
C PRO A 27 -24.64 -10.25 -5.59
N LEU A 28 -25.45 -9.98 -6.62
CA LEU A 28 -24.97 -9.41 -7.88
C LEU A 28 -24.50 -7.95 -7.69
N ALA A 29 -25.25 -7.17 -6.91
CA ALA A 29 -24.88 -5.82 -6.52
C ALA A 29 -23.59 -5.81 -5.66
N LEU A 30 -23.43 -6.80 -4.77
CA LEU A 30 -22.22 -6.93 -3.96
C LEU A 30 -20.99 -7.21 -4.84
N VAL A 31 -21.07 -8.13 -5.80
CA VAL A 31 -19.97 -8.42 -6.73
C VAL A 31 -19.63 -7.19 -7.59
N ALA A 32 -20.64 -6.43 -8.03
CA ALA A 32 -20.42 -5.19 -8.79
C ALA A 32 -19.69 -4.11 -7.97
N THR A 33 -19.90 -4.05 -6.64
CA THR A 33 -19.16 -3.12 -5.78
C THR A 33 -17.69 -3.50 -5.58
N LEU A 34 -17.34 -4.80 -5.65
CA LEU A 34 -15.93 -5.23 -5.60
C LEU A 34 -15.18 -4.90 -6.91
N ALA A 35 -15.86 -4.98 -8.06
CA ALA A 35 -15.27 -4.59 -9.35
C ALA A 35 -15.12 -3.06 -9.52
N ALA A 36 -15.76 -2.28 -8.64
CA ALA A 36 -15.62 -0.83 -8.58
C ALA A 36 -14.42 -0.38 -7.71
N CYS A 37 -13.70 -1.31 -7.05
CA CYS A 37 -12.36 -0.99 -6.57
C CYS A 37 -11.52 -0.62 -7.79
N PRO A 38 -10.94 0.59 -7.85
CA PRO A 38 -10.03 0.93 -8.92
C PRO A 38 -8.95 -0.14 -8.95
N THR A 39 -8.81 -0.82 -10.08
CA THR A 39 -7.60 -1.58 -10.37
C THR A 39 -6.50 -0.54 -10.32
N TYR A 40 -5.79 -0.47 -9.20
CA TYR A 40 -4.51 0.21 -9.18
C TYR A 40 -3.68 -0.57 -10.19
N ASP A 41 -3.60 -0.05 -11.41
CA ASP A 41 -2.47 -0.33 -12.27
C ASP A 41 -1.27 0.12 -11.46
N SER A 42 -0.70 -0.82 -10.71
CA SER A 42 0.60 -0.67 -10.09
C SER A 42 1.51 -0.35 -11.26
N LEU A 43 1.86 0.93 -11.41
CA LEU A 43 2.87 1.37 -12.36
C LEU A 43 4.03 0.37 -12.26
N PRO A 44 4.57 -0.09 -13.40
CA PRO A 44 5.66 -1.05 -13.37
C PRO A 44 6.70 -0.53 -12.37
N TYR A 45 7.06 -1.41 -11.45
CA TYR A 45 8.20 -1.24 -10.56
C TYR A 45 9.29 -0.49 -11.30
N VAL A 46 9.90 0.53 -10.69
CA VAL A 46 11.02 1.26 -11.28
C VAL A 46 12.17 0.26 -11.44
N SER A 47 12.15 -0.42 -12.59
CA SER A 47 13.02 -1.54 -12.90
C SER A 47 14.34 -1.08 -13.51
N SER A 48 14.40 0.19 -13.88
CA SER A 48 15.61 0.84 -14.35
C SER A 48 15.82 2.15 -13.58
N GLN A 49 17.04 2.31 -13.08
CA GLN A 49 17.51 3.59 -12.53
C GLN A 49 18.10 4.51 -13.61
N ASP A 50 17.96 4.15 -14.89
CA ASP A 50 18.46 4.97 -16.00
C ASP A 50 17.77 6.33 -16.03
N GLY A 51 18.57 7.39 -16.10
CA GLY A 51 18.10 8.77 -16.09
C GLY A 51 17.81 9.35 -14.70
N LEU A 52 17.95 8.54 -13.63
CA LEU A 52 18.04 9.07 -12.27
C LEU A 52 19.44 9.64 -12.02
N MET A 53 19.54 10.50 -11.01
CA MET A 53 20.83 11.00 -10.58
C MET A 53 21.69 9.84 -10.04
N ASP A 54 23.00 9.91 -10.27
CA ASP A 54 23.94 8.94 -9.75
C ASP A 54 23.85 8.83 -8.21
N ALA A 55 23.90 7.60 -7.69
CA ALA A 55 23.71 7.32 -6.28
C ALA A 55 24.80 7.96 -5.40
N ASP A 56 26.05 7.99 -5.86
CA ASP A 56 27.13 8.64 -5.12
C ASP A 56 27.00 10.17 -5.17
N ALA A 57 26.53 10.70 -6.30
CA ALA A 57 26.20 12.13 -6.39
C ALA A 57 25.08 12.51 -5.40
N PHE A 58 24.09 11.63 -5.19
CA PHE A 58 23.01 11.87 -4.22
C PHE A 58 23.52 11.76 -2.78
N ALA A 59 24.33 10.74 -2.49
CA ALA A 59 24.95 10.57 -1.18
C ALA A 59 25.77 11.80 -0.75
N ALA A 60 26.37 12.52 -1.71
CA ALA A 60 27.16 13.71 -1.43
C ALA A 60 26.36 14.91 -0.90
N TYR A 61 25.02 14.93 -1.01
CA TYR A 61 24.21 16.05 -0.52
C TYR A 61 24.13 16.14 1.00
N GLY A 62 24.40 15.04 1.72
CA GLY A 62 24.38 15.05 3.17
C GLY A 62 24.36 13.66 3.79
N PRO A 63 24.51 13.58 5.12
CA PRO A 63 24.62 12.31 5.83
C PRO A 63 23.34 11.46 5.72
N GLN A 64 22.16 12.09 5.67
CA GLN A 64 20.90 11.37 5.55
C GLN A 64 20.70 10.80 4.14
N GLN A 65 21.17 11.52 3.12
CA GLN A 65 21.18 11.06 1.73
C GLN A 65 22.17 9.90 1.56
N ALA A 66 23.36 9.99 2.19
CA ALA A 66 24.31 8.89 2.24
C ALA A 66 23.72 7.64 2.92
N ILE A 67 23.03 7.79 4.05
CA ILE A 67 22.33 6.68 4.70
C ILE A 67 21.26 6.08 3.78
N ALA A 68 20.45 6.91 3.12
CA ALA A 68 19.41 6.42 2.22
C ALA A 68 19.98 5.60 1.06
N VAL A 69 21.12 6.04 0.48
CA VAL A 69 21.84 5.30 -0.56
C VAL A 69 22.38 3.98 -0.03
N ALA A 70 23.01 3.98 1.15
CA ALA A 70 23.54 2.78 1.75
C ALA A 70 22.46 1.73 2.03
N ILE A 71 21.30 2.16 2.54
CA ILE A 71 20.14 1.28 2.74
C ILE A 71 19.64 0.74 1.39
N GLY A 72 19.58 1.58 0.34
CA GLY A 72 19.17 1.17 -1.00
C GLY A 72 20.08 0.11 -1.61
N ARG A 73 21.39 0.20 -1.39
CA ARG A 73 22.38 -0.80 -1.83
C ARG A 73 22.19 -2.14 -1.13
N GLU A 74 22.03 -2.13 0.19
CA GLU A 74 21.75 -3.35 0.96
C GLU A 74 20.40 -3.98 0.60
N PHE A 75 19.44 -3.15 0.20
CA PHE A 75 18.15 -3.61 -0.28
C PHE A 75 18.29 -4.32 -1.64
N ALA A 76 19.17 -3.86 -2.52
CA ALA A 76 19.45 -4.53 -3.78
C ALA A 76 20.25 -5.84 -3.62
N GLU A 77 21.13 -5.92 -2.63
CA GLU A 77 21.94 -7.12 -2.38
C GLU A 77 21.10 -8.30 -1.86
N ALA A 78 20.10 -8.02 -1.02
CA ALA A 78 19.31 -9.04 -0.35
C ALA A 78 17.80 -8.81 -0.46
N ASP A 79 17.21 -8.14 0.53
CA ASP A 79 15.78 -7.89 0.62
C ASP A 79 15.45 -6.75 1.62
N ALA A 80 14.16 -6.43 1.72
CA ALA A 80 13.65 -5.38 2.60
C ALA A 80 13.95 -5.65 4.09
N ALA A 81 13.98 -6.91 4.52
CA ALA A 81 14.20 -7.28 5.91
C ALA A 81 15.66 -7.03 6.31
N ARG A 82 16.61 -7.45 5.48
CA ARG A 82 18.03 -7.19 5.72
C ARG A 82 18.34 -5.69 5.64
N ALA A 83 17.79 -4.97 4.66
CA ALA A 83 17.98 -3.53 4.57
C ALA A 83 17.41 -2.79 5.79
N THR A 84 16.28 -3.27 6.33
CA THR A 84 15.71 -2.76 7.60
C THR A 84 16.65 -2.99 8.78
N GLU A 85 17.22 -4.18 8.92
CA GLU A 85 18.22 -4.44 9.97
C GLU A 85 19.49 -3.60 9.81
N TYR A 86 19.96 -3.42 8.57
CA TYR A 86 21.09 -2.57 8.27
C TYR A 86 20.84 -1.12 8.69
N ALA A 87 19.65 -0.58 8.38
CA ALA A 87 19.27 0.78 8.72
C ALA A 87 19.29 1.08 10.23
N LYS A 88 19.02 0.07 11.08
CA LYS A 88 19.06 0.20 12.54
C LYS A 88 20.45 0.51 13.11
N LYS A 89 21.51 0.33 12.31
CA LYS A 89 22.88 0.71 12.70
C LYS A 89 23.01 2.23 12.85
N PHE A 90 22.17 3.02 12.16
CA PHE A 90 22.28 4.47 12.16
C PHE A 90 21.39 5.07 13.25
N PRO A 91 21.96 5.78 14.24
CA PRO A 91 21.16 6.40 15.32
C PRO A 91 20.26 7.54 14.83
N GLN A 92 20.50 8.03 13.61
CA GLN A 92 19.73 9.08 12.98
C GLN A 92 18.42 8.56 12.38
N VAL A 93 18.28 7.25 12.19
CA VAL A 93 17.10 6.61 11.65
C VAL A 93 16.16 6.27 12.82
N THR A 94 14.93 6.78 12.76
CA THR A 94 13.92 6.60 13.81
C THR A 94 12.86 5.57 13.45
N SER A 95 12.55 5.44 12.16
CA SER A 95 11.63 4.41 11.65
C SER A 95 12.08 3.91 10.29
N VAL A 96 11.81 2.63 10.02
CA VAL A 96 11.95 2.00 8.71
C VAL A 96 10.76 1.07 8.50
N GLU A 97 9.97 1.36 7.48
CA GLU A 97 8.75 0.62 7.17
C GLU A 97 8.80 0.15 5.72
N ALA A 98 8.61 -1.15 5.50
CA ALA A 98 8.38 -1.66 4.15
C ALA A 98 6.96 -1.28 3.70
N ASP A 99 6.79 -0.93 2.43
CA ASP A 99 5.45 -0.79 1.88
C ASP A 99 4.73 -2.16 1.84
N SER A 100 3.41 -2.15 1.68
CA SER A 100 2.60 -3.37 1.69
C SER A 100 2.98 -4.39 0.61
N LEU A 101 3.72 -3.96 -0.42
CA LEU A 101 4.19 -4.78 -1.53
C LEU A 101 5.67 -5.19 -1.38
N GLY A 102 6.40 -4.64 -0.41
CA GLY A 102 7.84 -4.90 -0.20
C GLY A 102 8.75 -4.35 -1.30
N HIS A 103 8.29 -3.38 -2.10
CA HIS A 103 9.04 -2.81 -3.22
C HIS A 103 9.83 -1.55 -2.85
N ARG A 104 9.49 -0.93 -1.72
CA ARG A 104 10.21 0.22 -1.17
C ARG A 104 10.23 0.18 0.34
N LEU A 105 11.22 0.86 0.91
CA LEU A 105 11.25 1.21 2.32
C LEU A 105 10.92 2.70 2.47
N VAL A 106 10.20 3.05 3.53
CA VAL A 106 10.05 4.42 4.00
C VAL A 106 10.96 4.56 5.20
N VAL A 107 11.96 5.43 5.09
CA VAL A 107 12.94 5.70 6.16
C VAL A 107 12.64 7.07 6.73
N THR A 108 12.40 7.14 8.03
CA THR A 108 12.22 8.39 8.78
C THR A 108 13.45 8.65 9.63
N PHE A 109 13.91 9.90 9.62
CA PHE A 109 15.07 10.37 10.35
C PHE A 109 14.67 11.14 11.62
N ALA A 110 15.65 11.40 12.49
CA ALA A 110 15.47 12.07 13.78
C ALA A 110 14.99 13.53 13.66
N ASP A 111 15.22 14.18 12.52
CA ASP A 111 14.73 15.52 12.20
C ASP A 111 13.33 15.52 11.54
N HIS A 112 12.66 14.38 11.56
CA HIS A 112 11.36 14.13 10.92
C HIS A 112 11.37 14.16 9.39
N TRP A 113 12.54 14.25 8.76
CA TRP A 113 12.63 13.99 7.32
C TRP A 113 12.28 12.53 7.03
N SER A 114 11.51 12.29 5.97
CA SER A 114 11.18 10.93 5.52
C SER A 114 11.43 10.81 4.03
N THR A 115 12.01 9.69 3.62
CA THR A 115 12.32 9.40 2.22
C THR A 115 11.93 7.98 1.85
N GLN A 116 11.65 7.77 0.57
CA GLN A 116 11.42 6.45 0.01
C GLN A 116 12.74 5.93 -0.54
N VAL A 117 13.12 4.73 -0.11
CA VAL A 117 14.32 4.02 -0.55
C VAL A 117 13.89 2.83 -1.38
N VAL A 118 14.40 2.78 -2.61
CA VAL A 118 14.25 1.66 -3.54
C VAL A 118 15.59 0.91 -3.65
N PRO A 119 15.60 -0.34 -4.12
CA PRO A 119 16.84 -1.07 -4.37
C PRO A 119 17.76 -0.32 -5.36
N ILE A 120 19.05 -0.18 -5.02
CA ILE A 120 20.07 0.45 -5.86
C ILE A 120 21.05 -0.63 -6.37
N THR A 121 20.94 -1.00 -7.64
CA THR A 121 21.77 -2.03 -8.27
C THR A 121 23.00 -1.46 -8.98
N ASP A 122 23.90 -0.81 -8.23
CA ASP A 122 25.15 -0.23 -8.76
C ASP A 122 26.40 -1.11 -8.51
N GLY A 123 26.22 -2.26 -7.86
CA GLY A 123 27.27 -3.23 -7.55
C GLY A 123 28.10 -2.92 -6.31
N LYS A 124 27.72 -1.90 -5.52
CA LYS A 124 28.39 -1.52 -4.27
C LYS A 124 27.55 -1.95 -3.06
N SER A 125 28.21 -2.29 -1.96
CA SER A 125 27.55 -2.53 -0.67
C SER A 125 27.18 -1.22 0.04
N GLY A 126 26.32 -1.29 1.05
CA GLY A 126 25.93 -0.11 1.82
C GLY A 126 27.13 0.59 2.48
N ASP A 127 28.05 -0.21 3.04
CA ASP A 127 29.23 0.27 3.76
C ASP A 127 30.27 0.97 2.85
N GLU A 128 30.17 0.79 1.53
CA GLU A 128 31.00 1.50 0.54
C GLU A 128 30.48 2.91 0.21
N THR A 129 29.35 3.31 0.80
CA THR A 129 28.76 4.64 0.57
C THR A 129 29.57 5.75 1.24
N ALA A 130 30.01 6.71 0.42
CA ALA A 130 30.70 7.89 0.93
C ALA A 130 29.78 8.77 1.78
N GLY A 131 30.34 9.44 2.80
CA GLY A 131 29.60 10.39 3.62
C GLY A 131 28.75 9.78 4.73
N LEU A 132 28.87 8.47 4.98
CA LEU A 132 28.20 7.83 6.11
C LEU A 132 28.67 8.42 7.45
N PRO A 133 27.72 8.71 8.37
CA PRO A 133 28.07 9.16 9.72
C PRO A 133 28.75 8.01 10.48
N LYS A 134 29.85 8.35 11.17
CA LYS A 134 30.62 7.41 12.00
C LYS A 134 30.05 7.28 13.40
#